data_AF-A0A535IHT0-F1
#
_entry.id   AF-A0A535IHT0-F1
#
_cell.length_a   1.000
_cell.length_b   1.000
_cell.length_c   1.000
_cell.angle_alpha   90.00
_cell.angle_beta   90.00
_cell.angle_gamma   90.00
#
_symmetry.space_group_name_H-M   'P 1'
#
loop_
_entity.id
_entity.type
_entity.pdbx_description
1 polymer ?
#
loop_
_entity_poly.entity_id
_entity_poly.type
_entity_poly.pdbx_seq_one_letter_code
_entity_poly.pdbx_strand_id
1 'polypeptide(L)'
;MRSASPADRSTGSRPRRVSLRSSSLRALRPARFPLGPHGAGCLATAGHGETAEIAGQGGASRAVGPTRIAVFTVINAYGAIVDRNGDVVRGNRDSATGKRRRSEDVVAQTGAYDPPALRGRVVTQNTNLTLVATDQKLDYWQLRSIARQVHSSLARAIQPFNTRWDGDVLFAVSTQKVDNPKLDEVSLAIAASELAWDAALASFDP
;
A
#
# COMPACT_ATOMS: atom_id res chain seq x y z
N MET A 1 1.97 58.56 -0.34
CA MET A 1 2.81 57.69 0.49
C MET A 1 2.12 56.33 0.59
N ARG A 2 2.70 55.31 -0.04
CA ARG A 2 2.39 53.86 -0.01
C ARG A 2 0.96 53.40 -0.35
N SER A 3 0.78 53.06 -1.62
CA SER A 3 -0.07 51.97 -2.09
C SER A 3 0.53 50.62 -1.70
N ALA A 4 -0.25 49.72 -1.10
CA ALA A 4 0.04 48.30 -1.06
C ALA A 4 -1.26 47.52 -1.27
N SER A 5 -1.41 46.96 -2.46
CA SER A 5 -2.31 45.86 -2.75
C SER A 5 -1.56 44.55 -2.51
N PRO A 6 -2.16 43.53 -1.89
CA PRO A 6 -1.77 42.15 -2.11
C PRO A 6 -2.79 41.47 -3.03
N ALA A 7 -2.26 41.03 -4.16
CA ALA A 7 -2.92 40.18 -5.12
C ALA A 7 -3.35 38.83 -4.51
N ASP A 8 -4.52 38.42 -4.99
CA ASP A 8 -5.02 37.06 -5.15
C ASP A 8 -3.92 35.99 -5.32
N ARG A 9 -3.93 34.99 -4.44
CA ARG A 9 -3.36 33.66 -4.71
C ARG A 9 -4.31 32.59 -4.18
N SER A 10 -5.12 32.09 -5.09
CA SER A 10 -5.73 30.76 -5.05
C SER A 10 -4.69 29.66 -4.76
N THR A 11 -4.82 28.99 -3.61
CA THR A 11 -4.26 27.64 -3.39
C THR A 11 -5.28 26.82 -2.63
N GLY A 12 -5.72 25.70 -3.21
CA GLY A 12 -6.77 24.83 -2.68
C GLY A 12 -6.55 24.50 -1.20
N SER A 13 -7.50 24.92 -0.36
CA SER A 13 -7.49 24.61 1.06
C SER A 13 -7.63 23.10 1.24
N ARG A 14 -6.65 22.44 1.88
CA ARG A 14 -6.82 21.06 2.33
C ARG A 14 -8.10 20.99 3.20
N PRO A 15 -9.11 20.18 2.84
CA PRO A 15 -10.32 20.09 3.62
C PRO A 15 -10.00 19.69 5.07
N ARG A 16 -10.65 20.34 6.04
CA ARG A 16 -10.39 20.13 7.48
C ARG A 16 -10.53 18.63 7.82
N ARG A 17 -9.58 18.06 8.59
CA ARG A 17 -9.49 16.61 8.91
C ARG A 17 -10.83 15.95 9.29
N VAL A 18 -11.68 16.65 10.04
CA VAL A 18 -13.00 16.15 10.49
C VAL A 18 -14.02 16.01 9.34
N SER A 19 -13.98 16.91 8.36
CA SER A 19 -14.87 16.89 7.20
C SER A 19 -14.56 15.74 6.23
N LEU A 20 -13.28 15.39 6.08
CA LEU A 20 -12.84 14.25 5.26
C LEU A 20 -13.28 12.91 5.86
N ARG A 21 -13.07 12.70 7.16
CA ARG A 21 -13.47 11.45 7.85
C ARG A 21 -14.98 11.21 7.79
N SER A 22 -15.78 12.24 8.02
CA SER A 22 -17.24 12.09 7.98
C SER A 22 -17.75 11.83 6.56
N SER A 23 -17.09 12.38 5.54
CA SER A 23 -17.45 12.15 4.14
C SER A 23 -17.04 10.76 3.66
N SER A 24 -15.89 10.24 4.08
CA SER A 24 -15.50 8.86 3.75
C SER A 24 -16.45 7.83 4.36
N LEU A 25 -16.89 8.03 5.60
CA LEU A 25 -17.89 7.16 6.24
C LEU A 25 -19.22 7.17 5.47
N ARG A 26 -19.69 8.34 5.00
CA ARG A 26 -20.92 8.45 4.21
C ARG A 26 -20.82 7.82 2.82
N ALA A 27 -19.60 7.76 2.27
CA ALA A 27 -19.33 7.16 0.96
C ALA A 27 -19.24 5.62 1.01
N LEU A 28 -19.20 5.00 2.20
CA LEU A 28 -19.13 3.55 2.34
C LEU A 28 -20.31 2.87 1.64
N ARG A 29 -19.99 1.86 0.82
CA ARG A 29 -20.95 0.98 0.17
C ARG A 29 -20.44 -0.47 0.32
N PRO A 30 -21.30 -1.44 0.68
CA PRO A 30 -20.90 -2.84 0.72
C PRO A 30 -20.30 -3.27 -0.63
N ALA A 31 -19.25 -4.10 -0.57
CA ALA A 31 -18.59 -4.69 -1.73
C ALA A 31 -18.05 -3.71 -2.77
N ARG A 32 -17.87 -2.42 -2.43
CA ARG A 32 -17.19 -1.44 -3.29
C ARG A 32 -15.94 -0.92 -2.62
N PHE A 33 -14.81 -1.14 -3.29
CA PHE A 33 -13.53 -0.57 -2.92
C PHE A 33 -12.90 0.03 -4.19
N PRO A 34 -12.83 1.36 -4.31
CA PRO A 34 -12.27 1.99 -5.50
C PRO A 34 -10.76 1.74 -5.56
N LEU A 35 -10.24 1.30 -6.71
CA LEU A 35 -8.82 0.98 -6.93
C LEU A 35 -8.07 2.19 -7.49
N GLY A 36 -6.74 2.21 -7.36
CA GLY A 36 -5.90 3.30 -7.87
C GLY A 36 -5.89 4.55 -6.97
N PRO A 37 -5.75 5.76 -7.53
CA PRO A 37 -5.53 7.00 -6.79
C PRO A 37 -6.84 7.56 -6.19
N HIS A 38 -7.42 6.79 -5.27
CA HIS A 38 -8.65 7.12 -4.56
C HIS A 38 -8.44 7.07 -3.06
N GLY A 39 -9.26 7.80 -2.29
CA GLY A 39 -9.22 7.77 -0.83
C GLY A 39 -7.84 8.06 -0.24
N ALA A 40 -7.28 7.06 0.45
CA ALA A 40 -5.94 7.15 1.02
C ALA A 40 -4.83 7.04 -0.04
N GLY A 41 -5.14 6.42 -1.18
CA GLY A 41 -4.24 6.24 -2.31
C GLY A 41 -4.07 7.47 -3.23
N CYS A 42 -4.84 8.55 -3.05
CA CYS A 42 -4.87 9.69 -4.00
C CYS A 42 -3.50 10.31 -4.34
N LEU A 43 -2.54 10.25 -3.42
CA LEU A 43 -1.17 10.79 -3.59
C LEU A 43 -0.11 9.75 -3.26
N ALA A 44 -0.49 8.48 -3.23
CA ALA A 44 0.43 7.39 -2.90
C ALA A 44 1.32 7.09 -4.11
N THR A 45 2.60 6.82 -3.86
CA THR A 45 3.58 6.54 -4.92
C THR A 45 4.36 5.27 -4.64
N ALA A 46 4.84 4.61 -5.69
CA ALA A 46 5.88 3.58 -5.58
C ALA A 46 7.19 4.11 -6.15
N GLY A 47 8.31 3.80 -5.49
CA GLY A 47 9.60 4.42 -5.71
C GLY A 47 9.72 5.78 -5.02
N HIS A 48 10.92 6.35 -5.05
CA HIS A 48 11.22 7.62 -4.36
C HIS A 48 11.86 8.65 -5.30
N GLY A 49 11.68 9.92 -4.96
CA GLY A 49 12.36 11.04 -5.61
C GLY A 49 11.91 11.21 -7.06
N GLU A 50 12.88 11.35 -7.96
CA GLU A 50 12.62 11.51 -9.40
C GLU A 50 12.14 10.21 -10.07
N THR A 51 12.28 9.08 -9.39
CA THR A 51 11.91 7.75 -9.92
C THR A 51 10.53 7.27 -9.45
N ALA A 52 9.85 8.08 -8.62
CA ALA A 52 8.54 7.77 -8.07
C ALA A 52 7.46 7.82 -9.15
N GLU A 53 6.55 6.84 -9.13
CA GLU A 53 5.35 6.82 -9.97
C GLU A 53 4.10 6.80 -9.08
N ILE A 54 3.01 7.39 -9.57
CA ILE A 54 1.70 7.30 -8.91
C ILE A 54 1.31 5.82 -8.79
N ALA A 55 0.99 5.44 -7.55
CA ALA A 55 0.38 4.18 -7.19
C ALA A 55 -1.02 4.49 -6.63
N GLY A 56 -1.42 3.83 -5.54
CA GLY A 56 -2.75 4.04 -5.00
C GLY A 56 -3.15 3.00 -3.98
N GLN A 57 -4.46 2.79 -3.91
CA GLN A 57 -5.05 1.75 -3.08
C GLN A 57 -5.53 0.59 -3.94
N GLY A 58 -5.29 -0.63 -3.49
CA GLY A 58 -5.68 -1.84 -4.19
C GLY A 58 -6.42 -2.81 -3.26
N GLY A 59 -7.16 -3.74 -3.85
CA GLY A 59 -7.97 -4.70 -3.12
C GLY A 59 -8.19 -5.98 -3.90
N ALA A 60 -8.14 -7.11 -3.21
CA ALA A 60 -8.40 -8.42 -3.77
C ALA A 60 -9.16 -9.27 -2.73
N SER A 61 -9.98 -10.21 -3.20
CA SER A 61 -10.70 -11.11 -2.31
C SER A 61 -10.96 -12.46 -2.95
N ARG A 62 -11.07 -13.50 -2.13
CA ARG A 62 -11.47 -14.84 -2.58
C ARG A 62 -12.21 -15.61 -1.49
N ALA A 63 -13.00 -16.59 -1.90
CA ALA A 63 -13.53 -17.60 -1.00
C ALA A 63 -12.62 -18.85 -1.01
N VAL A 64 -12.40 -19.45 0.15
CA VAL A 64 -11.72 -20.74 0.32
C VAL A 64 -12.68 -21.66 1.07
N GLY A 65 -13.45 -22.46 0.33
CA GLY A 65 -14.60 -23.16 0.88
C GLY A 65 -15.63 -22.14 1.45
N PRO A 66 -16.09 -22.29 2.70
CA PRO A 66 -17.04 -21.36 3.32
C PRO A 66 -16.39 -20.05 3.79
N THR A 67 -15.07 -19.99 3.91
CA THR A 67 -14.35 -18.84 4.46
C THR A 67 -14.11 -17.79 3.37
N ARG A 68 -14.36 -16.52 3.67
CA ARG A 68 -14.02 -15.39 2.80
C ARG A 68 -12.81 -14.65 3.34
N ILE A 69 -11.89 -14.30 2.43
CA ILE A 69 -10.69 -13.51 2.74
C ILE A 69 -10.66 -12.33 1.77
N ALA A 70 -10.44 -11.13 2.31
CA ALA A 70 -10.21 -9.92 1.53
C ALA A 70 -8.96 -9.22 2.04
N VAL A 71 -8.15 -8.70 1.13
CA VAL A 71 -6.98 -7.90 1.44
C VAL A 71 -7.08 -6.57 0.72
N PHE A 72 -6.81 -5.50 1.45
CA PHE A 72 -6.76 -4.13 0.92
C PHE A 72 -5.41 -3.53 1.28
N THR A 73 -4.81 -2.78 0.37
CA THR A 73 -3.54 -2.13 0.61
C THR A 73 -3.52 -0.72 0.05
N VAL A 74 -2.78 0.17 0.67
CA VAL A 74 -2.42 1.50 0.14
C VAL A 74 -0.91 1.52 0.01
N ILE A 75 -0.41 1.60 -1.22
CA ILE A 75 1.02 1.52 -1.49
C ILE A 75 1.58 2.91 -1.68
N ASN A 76 2.29 3.38 -0.65
CA ASN A 76 3.13 4.57 -0.69
C ASN A 76 4.55 4.14 -0.33
N ALA A 77 5.19 3.34 -1.17
CA ALA A 77 6.42 2.62 -0.85
C ALA A 77 7.67 3.40 -1.24
N TYR A 78 8.73 3.28 -0.44
CA TYR A 78 10.08 3.68 -0.84
C TYR A 78 10.63 2.80 -1.98
N GLY A 79 10.28 1.51 -1.95
CA GLY A 79 10.55 0.57 -3.03
C GLY A 79 9.56 0.63 -4.18
N ALA A 80 9.82 -0.19 -5.19
CA ALA A 80 8.97 -0.35 -6.36
C ALA A 80 8.08 -1.59 -6.25
N ILE A 81 6.96 -1.61 -6.97
CA ILE A 81 6.06 -2.76 -7.05
C ILE A 81 6.58 -3.73 -8.10
N VAL A 82 6.64 -5.00 -7.72
CA VAL A 82 7.18 -6.11 -8.50
C VAL A 82 6.09 -7.14 -8.76
N ASP A 83 6.01 -7.65 -9.99
CA ASP A 83 5.08 -8.71 -10.35
C ASP A 83 5.63 -10.10 -10.01
N ARG A 84 4.84 -11.15 -10.29
CA ARG A 84 5.22 -12.54 -9.98
C ARG A 84 6.34 -13.10 -10.86
N ASN A 85 6.66 -12.43 -11.98
CA ASN A 85 7.81 -12.77 -12.81
C ASN A 85 9.10 -12.11 -12.30
N GLY A 86 8.98 -11.23 -11.29
CA GLY A 86 10.09 -10.45 -10.74
C GLY A 86 10.30 -9.12 -11.46
N ASP A 87 9.40 -8.72 -12.35
CA ASP A 87 9.54 -7.48 -13.11
C ASP A 87 8.99 -6.29 -12.36
N VAL A 88 9.70 -5.17 -12.42
CA VAL A 88 9.25 -3.92 -11.81
C VAL A 88 8.13 -3.33 -12.66
N VAL A 89 6.92 -3.35 -12.12
CA VAL A 89 5.70 -2.91 -12.82
C VAL A 89 5.29 -1.49 -12.45
N ARG A 90 5.74 -0.97 -11.29
CA ARG A 90 5.48 0.42 -10.88
C ARG A 90 6.56 0.96 -9.95
N GLY A 91 7.02 2.18 -10.20
CA GLY A 91 8.10 2.81 -9.45
C GLY A 91 9.47 2.50 -10.05
N ASN A 92 10.50 3.17 -9.54
CA ASN A 92 11.88 3.12 -10.03
C ASN A 92 12.01 3.38 -11.53
N ARG A 93 11.12 4.23 -12.07
CA ARG A 93 11.13 4.59 -13.48
C ARG A 93 12.13 5.71 -13.72
N ASP A 94 13.13 5.42 -14.52
CA ASP A 94 14.06 6.43 -14.99
C ASP A 94 13.34 7.40 -15.94
N SER A 95 13.41 8.70 -15.65
CA SER A 95 12.68 9.74 -16.39
C SER A 95 13.25 9.96 -17.80
N ALA A 96 14.55 9.74 -18.00
CA ALA A 96 15.23 9.94 -19.27
C ALA A 96 15.02 8.77 -20.25
N THR A 97 15.09 7.53 -19.74
CA THR A 97 14.96 6.32 -20.56
C THR A 97 13.56 5.72 -20.56
N GLY A 98 12.74 6.10 -19.58
CA GLY A 98 11.41 5.56 -19.35
C GLY A 98 11.38 4.11 -18.85
N LYS A 99 12.54 3.50 -18.61
CA LYS A 99 12.67 2.11 -18.14
C LYS A 99 12.55 2.04 -16.62
N ARG A 100 11.93 0.97 -16.13
CA ARG A 100 11.93 0.63 -14.71
C ARG A 100 13.11 -0.27 -14.41
N ARG A 101 13.73 -0.09 -13.25
CA ARG A 101 14.90 -0.85 -12.82
C ARG A 101 14.65 -1.54 -11.48
N ARG A 102 15.16 -2.77 -11.34
CA ARG A 102 15.17 -3.47 -10.06
C ARG A 102 16.09 -2.75 -9.09
N SER A 103 15.74 -2.78 -7.81
CA SER A 103 16.48 -2.07 -6.78
C SER A 103 17.89 -2.64 -6.62
N GLU A 104 18.08 -3.96 -6.76
CA GLU A 104 19.42 -4.56 -6.73
C GLU A 104 20.29 -4.13 -7.92
N ASP A 105 19.72 -3.97 -9.11
CA ASP A 105 20.46 -3.53 -10.30
C ASP A 105 20.95 -2.09 -10.14
N VAL A 106 20.11 -1.23 -9.56
CA VAL A 106 20.49 0.16 -9.23
C VAL A 106 21.69 0.14 -8.29
N VAL A 107 21.62 -0.60 -7.17
CA VAL A 107 22.72 -0.70 -6.20
C VAL A 107 23.98 -1.29 -6.83
N ALA A 108 23.86 -2.34 -7.65
CA ALA A 108 25.00 -2.96 -8.31
C ALA A 108 25.72 -2.01 -9.28
N GLN A 109 24.97 -1.14 -9.96
CA GLN A 109 25.51 -0.20 -10.95
C GLN A 109 26.06 1.07 -10.32
N THR A 110 25.44 1.59 -9.26
CA THR A 110 25.77 2.92 -8.68
C THR A 110 26.45 2.84 -7.31
N GLY A 111 26.39 1.68 -6.64
CA GLY A 111 26.82 1.51 -5.25
C GLY A 111 25.83 2.06 -4.21
N ALA A 112 24.67 2.59 -4.63
CA ALA A 112 23.69 3.21 -3.74
C ALA A 112 22.24 3.03 -4.22
N TYR A 113 21.30 3.09 -3.29
CA TYR A 113 19.88 3.26 -3.60
C TYR A 113 19.44 4.58 -2.99
N ASP A 114 19.11 5.56 -3.84
CA ASP A 114 19.04 6.98 -3.49
C ASP A 114 18.26 7.24 -2.19
N PRO A 115 18.89 7.83 -1.17
CA PRO A 115 18.21 8.12 0.07
C PRO A 115 17.12 9.18 -0.17
N PRO A 116 16.03 9.16 0.62
CA PRO A 116 15.00 10.17 0.47
C PRO A 116 15.56 11.58 0.61
N ALA A 117 15.08 12.54 -0.20
CA ALA A 117 15.49 13.93 -0.06
C ALA A 117 15.06 14.45 1.33
N LEU A 118 16.00 14.48 2.27
CA LEU A 118 15.77 14.84 3.66
C LEU A 118 15.49 16.34 3.76
N ARG A 119 14.25 16.76 3.49
CA ARG A 119 13.79 18.14 3.73
C ARG A 119 13.50 18.36 5.21
N GLY A 120 14.54 18.40 6.04
CA GLY A 120 14.55 18.99 7.38
C GLY A 120 13.62 18.39 8.46
N ARG A 121 12.84 17.35 8.17
CA ARG A 121 12.04 16.61 9.15
C ARG A 121 12.06 15.11 8.84
N VAL A 122 12.50 14.31 9.80
CA VAL A 122 12.44 12.83 9.76
C VAL A 122 10.99 12.41 10.00
N VAL A 123 10.14 12.63 9.01
CA VAL A 123 8.86 11.94 8.90
C VAL A 123 9.08 10.88 7.85
N THR A 124 8.79 9.62 8.15
CA THR A 124 8.69 8.57 7.12
C THR A 124 7.75 9.09 6.03
N GLN A 125 8.28 9.41 4.86
CA GLN A 125 7.48 9.95 3.76
C GLN A 125 6.69 8.84 3.05
N ASN A 126 7.14 7.60 3.23
CA ASN A 126 6.61 6.39 2.63
C ASN A 126 5.96 5.55 3.75
N THR A 127 4.82 4.91 3.45
CA THR A 127 4.02 4.11 4.39
C THR A 127 3.11 3.18 3.60
N ASN A 128 3.32 1.88 3.69
CA ASN A 128 2.34 0.92 3.19
C ASN A 128 1.33 0.57 4.30
N LEU A 129 0.04 0.69 3.99
CA LEU A 129 -1.04 0.36 4.92
C LEU A 129 -1.85 -0.80 4.36
N THR A 130 -1.79 -1.96 5.03
CA THR A 130 -2.49 -3.17 4.58
C THR A 130 -3.52 -3.65 5.61
N LEU A 131 -4.66 -4.14 5.13
CA LEU A 131 -5.72 -4.77 5.92
C LEU A 131 -5.99 -6.17 5.37
N VAL A 132 -5.87 -7.18 6.22
CA VAL A 132 -6.39 -8.53 5.98
C VAL A 132 -7.72 -8.65 6.74
N ALA A 133 -8.79 -8.96 6.03
CA ALA A 133 -10.12 -9.18 6.61
C ALA A 133 -10.60 -10.60 6.28
N THR A 134 -11.09 -11.32 7.28
CA THR A 134 -11.66 -12.66 7.11
C THR A 134 -12.93 -12.84 7.95
N ASP A 135 -13.77 -13.81 7.59
CA ASP A 135 -14.87 -14.27 8.44
C ASP A 135 -14.55 -15.54 9.25
N GLN A 136 -13.37 -16.14 9.07
CA GLN A 136 -12.88 -17.29 9.84
C GLN A 136 -12.81 -16.98 11.33
N LYS A 137 -13.30 -17.88 12.18
CA LYS A 137 -13.06 -17.83 13.62
C LYS A 137 -11.58 -18.05 13.93
N LEU A 138 -10.96 -17.06 14.56
CA LEU A 138 -9.53 -17.04 14.84
C LEU A 138 -9.30 -16.45 16.22
N ASP A 139 -8.40 -17.05 16.99
CA ASP A 139 -7.94 -16.45 18.22
C ASP A 139 -6.94 -15.29 17.95
N TYR A 140 -6.55 -14.60 19.02
CA TYR A 140 -5.63 -13.47 18.96
C TYR A 140 -4.25 -13.85 18.40
N TRP A 141 -3.72 -15.02 18.75
CA TRP A 141 -2.39 -15.46 18.35
C TRP A 141 -2.36 -15.85 16.87
N GLN A 142 -3.42 -16.53 16.41
CA GLN A 142 -3.62 -16.86 15.00
C GLN A 142 -3.70 -15.58 14.16
N LEU A 143 -4.50 -14.59 14.57
CA LEU A 143 -4.59 -13.30 13.86
C LEU A 143 -3.24 -12.58 13.82
N ARG A 144 -2.50 -12.54 14.94
CA ARG A 144 -1.19 -11.90 15.00
C ARG A 144 -0.17 -12.59 14.11
N SER A 145 -0.22 -13.91 14.05
CA SER A 145 0.69 -14.71 13.23
C SER A 145 0.38 -14.57 11.74
N ILE A 146 -0.90 -14.62 11.34
CA ILE A 146 -1.38 -14.27 9.99
C ILE A 146 -0.89 -12.87 9.61
N ALA A 147 -1.08 -11.89 10.49
CA ALA A 147 -0.66 -10.50 10.22
C ALA A 147 0.83 -10.42 9.90
N ARG A 148 1.67 -11.05 10.74
CA ARG A 148 3.13 -11.08 10.55
C ARG A 148 3.52 -11.79 9.25
N GLN A 149 2.93 -12.95 8.96
CA GLN A 149 3.24 -13.73 7.77
C GLN A 149 2.87 -12.96 6.49
N VAL A 150 1.64 -12.42 6.42
CA VAL A 150 1.19 -11.67 5.26
C VAL A 150 2.02 -10.39 5.09
N HIS A 151 2.37 -9.71 6.18
CA HIS A 151 3.21 -8.51 6.13
C HIS A 151 4.59 -8.82 5.53
N SER A 152 5.26 -9.87 6.02
CA SER A 152 6.53 -10.30 5.44
C SER A 152 6.40 -10.74 3.97
N SER A 153 5.26 -11.32 3.59
CA SER A 153 5.04 -11.77 2.20
C SER A 153 4.99 -10.63 1.19
N LEU A 154 4.66 -9.40 1.63
CA LEU A 154 4.63 -8.21 0.78
C LEU A 154 6.02 -7.82 0.27
N ALA A 155 7.10 -8.27 0.92
CA ALA A 155 8.47 -8.08 0.41
C ALA A 155 8.71 -8.75 -0.96
N ARG A 156 7.83 -9.67 -1.39
CA ARG A 156 7.86 -10.21 -2.76
C ARG A 156 7.29 -9.20 -3.77
N ALA A 157 6.25 -8.47 -3.37
CA ALA A 157 5.50 -7.53 -4.21
C ALA A 157 6.06 -6.10 -4.16
N ILE A 158 6.80 -5.73 -3.13
CA ILE A 158 7.37 -4.39 -2.95
C ILE A 158 8.86 -4.56 -2.63
N GLN A 159 9.73 -3.90 -3.39
CA GLN A 159 11.18 -4.10 -3.26
C GLN A 159 11.97 -2.78 -3.40
N PRO A 160 12.73 -2.35 -2.37
CA PRO A 160 12.78 -2.92 -1.02
C PRO A 160 11.47 -2.67 -0.23
N PHE A 161 11.25 -3.45 0.84
CA PHE A 161 10.11 -3.35 1.75
C PHE A 161 10.56 -3.35 3.20
N ASN A 162 9.76 -2.78 4.11
CA ASN A 162 10.04 -2.69 5.54
C ASN A 162 11.39 -2.00 5.83
N THR A 163 11.68 -0.94 5.07
CA THR A 163 12.89 -0.15 5.24
C THR A 163 12.72 0.84 6.39
N ARG A 164 13.83 1.43 6.87
CA ARG A 164 13.79 2.54 7.85
C ARG A 164 13.03 3.79 7.37
N TRP A 165 12.75 3.88 6.06
CA TRP A 165 12.06 5.00 5.44
C TRP A 165 10.56 4.76 5.27
N ASP A 166 10.13 3.50 5.46
CA ASP A 166 8.74 3.09 5.39
C ASP A 166 8.11 2.99 6.77
N GLY A 167 6.89 3.50 6.91
CA GLY A 167 6.03 3.31 8.07
C GLY A 167 5.09 2.12 7.91
N ASP A 168 5.59 0.95 7.50
CA ASP A 168 4.75 -0.18 7.09
C ASP A 168 3.89 -0.73 8.24
N VAL A 169 2.58 -0.82 8.03
CA VAL A 169 1.60 -1.30 9.01
C VAL A 169 0.61 -2.25 8.35
N LEU A 170 0.42 -3.41 8.97
CA LEU A 170 -0.63 -4.36 8.60
C LEU A 170 -1.59 -4.62 9.77
N PHE A 171 -2.89 -4.52 9.47
CA PHE A 171 -3.98 -4.93 10.36
C PHE A 171 -4.57 -6.26 9.90
N ALA A 172 -4.84 -7.18 10.81
CA ALA A 172 -5.61 -8.39 10.55
C ALA A 172 -6.89 -8.37 11.39
N VAL A 173 -8.04 -8.61 10.76
CA VAL A 173 -9.35 -8.55 11.39
C VAL A 173 -10.15 -9.79 11.02
N SER A 174 -10.81 -10.38 12.02
CA SER A 174 -11.81 -11.43 11.82
C SER A 174 -13.19 -10.94 12.26
N THR A 175 -14.22 -11.29 11.48
CA THR A 175 -15.63 -11.11 11.89
C THR A 175 -16.19 -12.29 12.69
N GLN A 176 -15.42 -13.35 12.91
CA GLN A 176 -15.73 -14.51 13.77
C GLN A 176 -17.01 -15.29 13.39
N LYS A 177 -17.39 -15.31 12.10
CA LYS A 177 -18.67 -15.88 11.64
C LYS A 177 -18.58 -17.32 11.15
N VAL A 178 -17.47 -17.71 10.56
CA VAL A 178 -17.28 -19.02 9.89
C VAL A 178 -16.32 -19.87 10.68
N ASP A 179 -16.73 -21.10 10.99
CA ASP A 179 -15.84 -22.12 11.53
C ASP A 179 -15.49 -23.11 10.42
N ASN A 180 -14.28 -23.00 9.87
CA ASN A 180 -13.79 -23.88 8.81
C ASN A 180 -12.58 -24.67 9.31
N PRO A 181 -12.76 -25.91 9.78
CA PRO A 181 -11.66 -26.71 10.34
C PRO A 181 -10.63 -27.15 9.28
N LYS A 182 -10.95 -27.04 7.99
CA LYS A 182 -10.03 -27.37 6.89
C LYS A 182 -9.08 -26.22 6.53
N LEU A 183 -9.35 -25.01 7.01
CA LEU A 183 -8.53 -23.83 6.74
C LEU A 183 -7.87 -23.39 8.03
N ASP A 184 -6.72 -23.99 8.31
CA ASP A 184 -5.88 -23.61 9.44
C ASP A 184 -5.24 -22.23 9.22
N GLU A 185 -4.60 -21.73 10.27
CA GLU A 185 -3.94 -20.42 10.29
C GLU A 185 -2.94 -20.26 9.13
N VAL A 186 -2.11 -21.28 8.90
CA VAL A 186 -1.05 -21.24 7.87
C VAL A 186 -1.66 -21.20 6.47
N SER A 187 -2.66 -22.05 6.21
CA SER A 187 -3.34 -22.09 4.90
C SER A 187 -4.08 -20.79 4.61
N LEU A 188 -4.71 -20.19 5.63
CA LEU A 188 -5.33 -18.87 5.52
C LEU A 188 -4.28 -17.79 5.25
N ALA A 189 -3.15 -17.81 5.95
CA ALA A 189 -2.08 -16.84 5.74
C ALA A 189 -1.44 -16.95 4.34
N ILE A 190 -1.27 -18.16 3.80
CA ILE A 190 -0.83 -18.38 2.40
C ILE A 190 -1.85 -17.74 1.45
N ALA A 191 -3.13 -18.02 1.66
CA ALA A 191 -4.20 -17.45 0.86
C ALA A 191 -4.22 -15.91 0.87
N ALA A 192 -4.12 -15.34 2.06
CA ALA A 192 -4.06 -13.90 2.26
C ALA A 192 -2.78 -13.27 1.69
N SER A 193 -1.65 -13.98 1.71
CA SER A 193 -0.38 -13.51 1.14
C SER A 193 -0.45 -13.34 -0.37
N GLU A 194 -1.13 -14.27 -1.06
CA GLU A 194 -1.36 -14.15 -2.51
C GLU A 194 -2.34 -13.01 -2.84
N LEU A 195 -3.40 -12.85 -2.05
CA LEU A 195 -4.31 -11.71 -2.19
C LEU A 195 -3.62 -10.37 -1.89
N ALA A 196 -2.63 -10.34 -0.99
CA ALA A 196 -1.87 -9.14 -0.71
C ALA A 196 -1.03 -8.72 -1.92
N TRP A 197 -0.46 -9.67 -2.65
CA TRP A 197 0.24 -9.41 -3.91
C TRP A 197 -0.75 -8.95 -4.99
N ASP A 198 -1.90 -9.60 -5.13
CA ASP A 198 -2.94 -9.19 -6.09
C ASP A 198 -3.42 -7.75 -5.79
N ALA A 199 -3.67 -7.44 -4.52
CA ALA A 199 -4.03 -6.09 -4.08
C ALA A 199 -2.92 -5.07 -4.37
N ALA A 200 -1.64 -5.46 -4.24
CA ALA A 200 -0.53 -4.59 -4.58
C ALA A 200 -0.50 -4.27 -6.09
N LEU A 201 -0.72 -5.27 -6.94
CA LEU A 201 -0.78 -5.09 -8.39
C LEU A 201 -2.01 -4.26 -8.80
N ALA A 202 -3.14 -4.45 -8.12
CA ALA A 202 -4.36 -3.66 -8.33
C ALA A 202 -4.27 -2.21 -7.79
N SER A 203 -3.16 -1.79 -7.20
CA SER A 203 -3.03 -0.45 -6.60
C SER A 203 -2.77 0.66 -7.62
N PHE A 204 -2.39 0.31 -8.85
CA PHE A 204 -2.05 1.26 -9.92
C PHE A 204 -2.72 0.93 -11.26
N ASP A 205 -3.53 -0.14 -11.31
CA ASP A 205 -4.30 -0.55 -12.48
C ASP A 205 -5.78 -0.17 -12.26
N PRO A 206 -6.39 0.67 -13.11
CA PRO A 206 -7.78 1.15 -12.95
C PRO A 206 -8.85 0.10 -13.31
#